data_AF-A0A1B2EW10-F1
#
_entry.id   AF-A0A1B2EW10-F1
#
_cell.length_a   1.000
_cell.length_b   1.000
_cell.length_c   1.000
_cell.angle_alpha   90.00
_cell.angle_beta   90.00
_cell.angle_gamma   90.00
#
_symmetry.space_group_name_H-M   'P 1'
#
loop_
_entity.id
_entity.type
_entity.pdbx_description
1 polymer ?
#
loop_
_entity_poly.entity_id
_entity_poly.type
_entity_poly.pdbx_seq_one_letter_code
_entity_poly.pdbx_strand_id
1 'polypeptide(L)'
;MQGLLLSAIVSCCVVSAVASDHIEGEIALSAPQCDFFVVQTGPGFSLLHEDDYFSVFEGDPIRGSLHTLGSQEIEIVGEVTLGVTIEDWGLPLYQAKTSFYSRCRQ
;
A
#
# COMPACT_ATOMS: atom_id res chain seq x y z
N MET A 1 -5.47 -45.95 44.80
CA MET A 1 -5.88 -44.53 44.76
C MET A 1 -4.86 -43.82 43.86
N GLN A 2 -5.16 -43.69 42.56
CA GLN A 2 -5.42 -42.39 41.90
C GLN A 2 -4.30 -41.38 42.23
N GLY A 3 -3.33 -41.06 41.36
CA GLY A 3 -3.41 -40.80 39.92
C GLY A 3 -3.56 -39.29 39.73
N LEU A 4 -2.53 -38.59 39.26
CA LEU A 4 -2.60 -37.22 38.75
C LEU A 4 -1.37 -36.92 37.89
N LEU A 5 -1.49 -37.29 36.60
CA LEU A 5 -0.69 -36.73 35.52
C LEU A 5 -1.29 -35.35 35.21
N LEU A 6 -0.55 -34.28 35.47
CA LEU A 6 -0.92 -32.92 35.08
C LEU A 6 -0.32 -32.64 33.70
N SER A 7 -1.22 -32.62 32.73
CA SER A 7 -1.02 -32.39 31.30
C SER A 7 -0.37 -31.03 31.03
N ALA A 8 0.74 -31.04 30.29
CA ALA A 8 1.33 -29.84 29.71
C ALA A 8 0.46 -29.38 28.54
N ILE A 9 -0.18 -28.22 28.68
CA ILE A 9 -0.93 -27.58 27.59
C ILE A 9 0.12 -26.90 26.70
N VAL A 10 0.54 -27.57 25.63
CA VAL A 10 1.29 -26.96 24.54
C VAL A 10 0.32 -26.04 23.81
N SER A 11 0.30 -24.76 24.19
CA SER A 11 -0.40 -23.72 23.48
C SER A 11 0.34 -23.47 22.16
N CYS A 12 -0.06 -24.19 21.12
CA CYS A 12 0.31 -23.86 19.74
C CYS A 12 -0.33 -22.51 19.40
N CYS A 13 0.41 -21.42 19.61
CA CYS A 13 0.14 -20.16 18.93
C CYS A 13 0.43 -20.36 17.44
N VAL A 14 -0.55 -20.89 16.72
CA VAL A 14 -0.54 -20.85 15.26
C VAL A 14 -0.81 -19.40 14.88
N VAL A 15 0.24 -18.59 14.81
CA VAL A 15 0.17 -17.28 14.16
C VAL A 15 0.13 -17.57 12.67
N SER A 16 -1.07 -17.86 12.17
CA SER A 16 -1.35 -17.81 10.74
C SER A 16 -1.26 -16.35 10.34
N ALA A 17 -0.05 -15.85 10.08
CA ALA A 17 0.15 -14.65 9.30
C ALA A 17 -0.32 -14.99 7.88
N VAL A 18 -1.62 -14.81 7.63
CA VAL A 18 -2.15 -14.68 6.29
C VAL A 18 -1.55 -13.38 5.77
N ALA A 19 -0.37 -13.49 5.13
CA ALA A 19 0.10 -12.50 4.19
C ALA A 19 -1.01 -12.39 3.15
N SER A 20 -1.84 -11.36 3.28
CA SER A 20 -2.92 -11.11 2.35
C SER A 20 -2.27 -10.75 1.02
N ASP A 21 -2.32 -11.66 0.04
CA ASP A 21 -1.94 -11.41 -1.37
C ASP A 21 -2.87 -10.38 -2.06
N HIS A 22 -3.69 -9.67 -1.29
CA HIS A 22 -4.71 -8.78 -1.81
C HIS A 22 -4.06 -7.54 -2.43
N ILE A 23 -4.25 -7.39 -3.74
CA ILE A 23 -3.93 -6.16 -4.47
C ILE A 23 -4.88 -5.08 -3.94
N GLU A 24 -4.31 -4.01 -3.40
CA GLU A 24 -5.05 -2.93 -2.74
C GLU A 24 -5.42 -1.81 -3.72
N GLY A 25 -4.67 -1.69 -4.82
CA GLY A 25 -4.94 -0.69 -5.83
C GLY A 25 -4.13 -0.86 -7.11
N GLU A 26 -4.29 0.11 -8.00
CA GLU A 26 -3.61 0.22 -9.30
C GLU A 26 -3.13 1.67 -9.48
N ILE A 27 -1.92 1.88 -9.99
CA ILE A 27 -1.43 3.23 -10.31
C ILE A 27 -2.31 3.84 -11.40
N ALA A 28 -3.00 4.93 -11.08
CA ALA A 28 -3.92 5.60 -11.97
C ALA A 28 -3.30 6.80 -12.70
N LEU A 29 -2.32 7.46 -12.08
CA LEU A 29 -1.59 8.58 -12.69
C LEU A 29 -0.13 8.53 -12.25
N SER A 30 0.79 8.56 -13.21
CA SER A 30 2.22 8.81 -12.97
C SER A 30 2.79 9.68 -14.08
N ALA A 31 3.94 10.30 -13.83
CA ALA A 31 4.62 11.13 -14.83
C ALA A 31 6.14 10.97 -14.71
N PRO A 32 6.87 11.00 -15.83
CA PRO A 32 8.32 10.99 -15.78
C PRO A 32 8.83 12.22 -15.01
N GLN A 33 9.85 12.02 -14.16
CA GLN A 33 10.46 13.07 -13.33
C GLN A 33 9.50 13.70 -12.32
N CYS A 34 8.41 13.02 -11.97
CA CYS A 34 7.58 13.37 -10.83
C CYS A 34 7.64 12.24 -9.81
N ASP A 35 8.00 12.56 -8.58
CA ASP A 35 8.01 11.65 -7.42
C ASP A 35 6.62 11.50 -6.78
N PHE A 36 5.60 12.09 -7.40
CA PHE A 36 4.22 12.04 -6.93
C PHE A 36 3.36 11.25 -7.91
N PHE A 37 2.57 10.33 -7.38
CA PHE A 37 1.68 9.49 -8.17
C PHE A 37 0.36 9.23 -7.44
N VAL A 38 -0.63 8.77 -8.21
CA VAL A 38 -1.98 8.53 -7.70
C VAL A 38 -2.33 7.07 -7.88
N VAL A 39 -2.87 6.46 -6.83
CA VAL A 39 -3.33 5.08 -6.85
C VAL A 39 -4.85 5.03 -6.75
N GLN A 40 -5.50 4.30 -7.65
CA GLN A 40 -6.91 3.95 -7.55
C GLN A 40 -7.07 2.77 -6.59
N THR A 41 -7.99 2.91 -5.64
CA THR A 41 -8.33 1.90 -4.63
C THR A 41 -9.85 1.71 -4.58
N GLY A 42 -10.34 0.72 -3.84
CA GLY A 42 -11.78 0.51 -3.65
C GLY A 42 -12.53 1.75 -3.10
N PRO A 43 -12.03 2.43 -2.06
CA PRO A 43 -12.65 3.64 -1.50
C PRO A 43 -12.50 4.92 -2.34
N GLY A 44 -11.67 4.95 -3.38
CA GLY A 44 -11.36 6.17 -4.14
C GLY A 44 -9.89 6.23 -4.52
N PHE A 45 -9.29 7.41 -4.48
CA PHE A 45 -7.90 7.62 -4.87
C PHE A 45 -7.02 7.98 -3.68
N SER A 46 -5.82 7.42 -3.65
CA SER A 46 -4.76 7.75 -2.68
C SER A 46 -3.64 8.53 -3.37
N LEU A 47 -3.10 9.51 -2.65
CA LEU A 47 -2.03 10.39 -3.08
C LEU A 47 -0.72 9.93 -2.43
N LEU A 48 0.25 9.55 -3.26
CA LEU A 48 1.52 8.99 -2.80
C LEU A 48 2.67 9.85 -3.29
N HIS A 49 3.64 10.06 -2.39
CA HIS A 49 4.94 10.64 -2.68
C HIS A 49 6.01 9.58 -2.42
N GLU A 50 6.94 9.40 -3.35
CA GLU A 50 8.04 8.44 -3.23
C GLU A 50 9.12 8.99 -2.28
N ASP A 51 9.56 8.16 -1.33
CA ASP A 51 10.64 8.57 -0.41
C ASP A 51 12.01 8.57 -1.12
N ASP A 52 12.17 7.71 -2.13
CA ASP A 52 13.32 7.61 -3.05
C ASP A 52 12.80 7.50 -4.49
N TYR A 53 13.54 8.00 -5.49
CA TYR A 53 13.05 8.02 -6.87
C TYR A 53 13.07 6.63 -7.54
N PHE A 54 11.89 6.09 -7.82
CA PHE A 54 11.65 4.89 -8.63
C PHE A 54 10.91 5.23 -9.93
N SER A 55 10.92 4.30 -10.89
CA SER A 55 10.06 4.42 -12.06
C SER A 55 8.77 3.67 -11.79
N VAL A 56 7.66 4.40 -11.70
CA VAL A 56 6.33 3.83 -11.48
C VAL A 56 5.43 4.09 -12.69
N PHE A 57 4.65 3.10 -13.12
CA PHE A 57 3.89 3.19 -14.36
C PHE A 57 2.38 3.07 -14.13
N GLU A 58 1.61 3.84 -14.89
CA GLU A 58 0.15 3.72 -14.91
C GLU A 58 -0.26 2.28 -15.28
N GLY A 59 -1.21 1.71 -14.53
CA GLY A 59 -1.67 0.34 -14.66
C GLY A 59 -0.97 -0.67 -13.77
N ASP A 60 0.10 -0.28 -13.07
CA ASP A 60 0.82 -1.22 -12.19
C ASP A 60 -0.02 -1.57 -10.95
N PRO A 61 -0.21 -2.86 -10.64
CA PRO A 61 -0.89 -3.30 -9.43
C PRO A 61 -0.02 -3.07 -8.19
N ILE A 62 -0.64 -2.55 -7.12
CA ILE A 62 0.03 -2.23 -5.85
C ILE A 62 -0.56 -3.02 -4.68
N ARG A 63 0.32 -3.44 -3.77
CA ARG A 63 -0.02 -3.95 -2.43
C ARG A 63 0.56 -3.06 -1.34
N GLY A 64 -0.14 -2.93 -0.23
CA GLY A 64 0.31 -2.17 0.94
C GLY A 64 -0.81 -1.35 1.58
N SER A 65 -0.50 -0.60 2.63
CA SER A 65 -1.51 0.11 3.42
C SER A 65 -2.00 1.40 2.75
N LEU A 66 -2.78 1.33 1.67
CA LEU A 66 -3.13 2.53 0.87
C LEU A 66 -4.10 3.52 1.52
N HIS A 67 -4.57 3.24 2.75
CA HIS A 67 -5.53 4.06 3.50
C HIS A 67 -5.00 4.50 4.87
N THR A 68 -3.68 4.47 5.07
CA THR A 68 -3.03 4.97 6.29
C THR A 68 -2.14 6.16 5.93
N LEU A 69 -2.34 7.31 6.57
CA LEU A 69 -1.51 8.49 6.31
C LEU A 69 -0.09 8.31 6.86
N GLY A 70 0.88 8.90 6.18
CA GLY A 70 2.30 8.89 6.58
C GLY A 70 3.14 7.89 5.81
N SER A 71 4.37 7.69 6.28
CA SER A 71 5.39 6.86 5.62
C SER A 71 5.14 5.37 5.84
N GLN A 72 5.31 4.61 4.76
CA GLN A 72 5.05 3.17 4.72
C GLN A 72 5.75 2.52 3.53
N GLU A 73 5.90 1.20 3.60
CA GLU A 73 6.36 0.40 2.47
C GLU A 73 5.16 -0.11 1.66
N ILE A 74 5.25 -0.01 0.35
CA ILE A 74 4.32 -0.62 -0.61
C ILE A 74 5.09 -1.50 -1.59
N GLU A 75 4.41 -2.46 -2.20
CA GLU A 75 4.95 -3.31 -3.26
C GLU A 75 4.24 -3.00 -4.58
N ILE A 76 5.02 -2.69 -5.62
CA ILE A 76 4.59 -2.84 -7.01
C ILE A 76 4.70 -4.32 -7.33
N VAL A 77 3.56 -4.97 -7.53
CA VAL A 77 3.45 -6.43 -7.50
C VAL A 77 4.32 -7.07 -8.58
N GLY A 78 5.27 -7.89 -8.14
CA GLY A 78 6.19 -8.60 -9.03
C GLY A 78 7.39 -7.76 -9.50
N GLU A 79 7.54 -6.52 -9.01
CA GLU A 79 8.64 -5.63 -9.39
C GLU A 79 9.52 -5.26 -8.19
N VAL A 80 9.01 -4.41 -7.29
CA VAL A 80 9.84 -3.79 -6.24
C VAL A 80 9.00 -3.36 -5.04
N THR A 81 9.62 -3.37 -3.85
CA THR A 81 9.10 -2.70 -2.66
C THR A 81 9.75 -1.32 -2.53
N LEU A 82 8.95 -0.28 -2.35
CA LEU A 82 9.44 1.09 -2.17
C LEU A 82 8.80 1.76 -0.95
N GLY A 83 9.55 2.68 -0.35
CA GLY A 83 9.06 3.61 0.67
C GLY A 83 8.27 4.73 0.03
N VAL A 84 7.08 4.98 0.56
CA VAL A 84 6.19 6.06 0.14
C VAL A 84 5.59 6.76 1.34
N THR A 85 5.25 8.02 1.16
CA THR A 85 4.41 8.78 2.08
C THR A 85 3.01 8.94 1.48
N ILE A 86 2.00 8.43 2.18
CA ILE A 86 0.59 8.67 1.84
C ILE A 86 0.18 10.02 2.43
N GLU A 87 -0.14 10.95 1.54
CA GLU A 87 -0.54 12.30 1.92
C GLU A 87 -2.05 12.44 2.16
N ASP A 88 -2.85 11.70 1.39
CA ASP A 88 -4.30 11.69 1.48
C ASP A 88 -4.89 10.43 0.82
N TRP A 89 -6.12 10.06 1.15
CA TRP A 89 -6.80 8.89 0.59
C TRP A 89 -8.32 9.00 0.61
N GLY A 90 -8.98 8.14 -0.19
CA GLY A 90 -10.44 8.17 -0.32
C GLY A 90 -10.96 9.39 -1.10
N LEU A 91 -10.08 10.02 -1.89
CA LEU A 91 -10.43 11.19 -2.68
C LEU A 91 -11.27 10.82 -3.90
N PRO A 92 -12.17 11.70 -4.37
CA PRO A 92 -12.78 11.56 -5.68
C PRO A 92 -11.76 11.87 -6.79
N LEU A 93 -11.96 11.27 -7.97
CA LEU A 93 -11.06 11.40 -9.12
C LEU A 93 -10.69 12.85 -9.46
N TYR A 94 -11.67 13.76 -9.41
CA TYR A 94 -11.44 15.18 -9.71
C TYR A 94 -10.36 15.79 -8.81
N GLN A 95 -10.41 15.56 -7.49
CA GLN A 95 -9.45 16.12 -6.56
C GLN A 95 -8.07 15.49 -6.75
N ALA A 96 -8.02 14.17 -6.94
CA ALA A 96 -6.77 13.46 -7.19
C ALA A 96 -6.07 13.95 -8.47
N LYS A 97 -6.81 14.14 -9.57
CA LYS A 97 -6.28 14.74 -10.81
C LYS A 97 -5.79 16.16 -10.62
N THR A 98 -6.53 16.98 -9.87
CA THR A 98 -6.11 18.35 -9.56
C THR A 98 -4.78 18.36 -8.78
N SER A 99 -4.65 17.54 -7.73
CA SER A 99 -3.41 17.40 -6.96
C SER A 99 -2.25 16.95 -7.86
N PHE A 100 -2.45 15.89 -8.64
CA PHE A 100 -1.43 15.37 -9.55
C PHE A 100 -0.94 16.41 -10.57
N TYR A 101 -1.85 17.00 -11.34
CA TYR A 101 -1.44 17.96 -12.37
C TYR A 101 -0.91 19.29 -11.82
N SER A 102 -1.16 19.62 -10.55
CA SER A 102 -0.55 20.78 -9.92
C SER A 102 0.92 20.58 -9.57
N ARG A 103 1.38 19.33 -9.45
CA ARG A 103 2.74 18.96 -9.02
C ARG A 103 3.59 18.41 -10.17
N CYS A 104 2.97 17.59 -11.03
CA CYS A 104 3.68 16.83 -12.06
C CYS A 104 3.62 17.46 -13.47
N ARG A 105 2.95 18.61 -13.66
CA ARG A 105 3.05 19.34 -14.93
C ARG A 105 4.22 20.31 -14.88
N GLN A 106 5.25 20.00 -15.66
CA GLN A 106 6.19 20.97 -16.22
C GLN A 106 5.98 21.05 -17.73
#